data_AF-A0A6N8F445-F1
#
_entry.id   AF-A0A6N8F445-F1
#
_cell.length_a   1.000
_cell.length_b   1.000
_cell.length_c   1.000
_cell.angle_alpha   90.00
_cell.angle_beta   90.00
_cell.angle_gamma   90.00
#
_symmetry.space_group_name_H-M   'P 1'
#
loop_
_entity.id
_entity.type
_entity.pdbx_description
1 polymer ?
#
loop_
_entity_poly.entity_id
_entity_poly.type
_entity_poly.pdbx_seq_one_letter_code
_entity_poly.pdbx_strand_id
1 'polypeptide(L)'
;MANLFPEAVVDAWSSAEEETPETTNDEVAFGRSWRFDFEAGEFVMTPTRKIARADDTAAWVVWCEKAIRTPRYRHLIYSRLYGQEFEELIGRGYSRAVQESEIERIATETLMVDPRTLSVGDFSFSWQDDGCRFSCRVKNVREEEMIAEGSVT
;
A
#
# COMPACT_ATOMS: atom_id res chain seq x y z
N MET A 1 42.50 -7.00 -33.49
CA MET A 1 41.09 -7.22 -33.08
C MET A 1 40.36 -5.92 -33.33
N ALA A 2 39.24 -5.95 -34.05
CA ALA A 2 38.42 -4.77 -34.25
C ALA A 2 37.63 -4.47 -32.97
N ASN A 3 37.65 -3.23 -32.51
CA ASN A 3 36.82 -2.78 -31.40
C ASN A 3 35.35 -2.80 -31.86
N LEU A 4 34.54 -3.65 -31.19
CA LEU A 4 33.13 -3.89 -31.49
C LEU A 4 32.19 -2.95 -30.72
N PHE A 5 32.72 -1.96 -30.01
CA PHE A 5 31.93 -0.99 -29.26
C PHE A 5 31.77 0.30 -30.09
N PRO A 6 30.53 0.80 -30.30
CA PRO A 6 30.32 2.08 -30.94
C PRO A 6 30.89 3.20 -30.06
N GLU A 7 31.78 4.04 -30.59
CA GLU A 7 32.32 5.18 -29.84
C GLU A 7 31.28 6.31 -29.63
N ALA A 8 30.16 6.27 -30.37
CA ALA A 8 29.14 7.32 -30.38
C ALA A 8 28.05 7.19 -29.30
N VAL A 9 28.01 6.11 -28.50
CA VAL A 9 26.95 5.91 -27.50
C VAL A 9 27.15 6.70 -26.20
N VAL A 10 28.31 7.33 -26.00
CA VAL A 10 28.57 8.12 -24.79
C VAL A 10 27.78 9.44 -24.74
N ASP A 11 27.43 10.02 -25.89
CA ASP A 11 26.64 11.27 -25.94
C ASP A 11 25.14 11.04 -25.80
N ALA A 12 24.63 9.85 -26.15
CA ALA A 12 23.20 9.55 -26.10
C ALA A 12 22.66 9.42 -24.66
N TRP A 13 23.55 9.23 -23.67
CA TRP A 13 23.18 9.10 -22.25
C TRP A 13 23.43 10.37 -21.44
N SER A 14 24.06 11.40 -22.00
CA SER A 14 24.21 12.71 -21.32
C SER A 14 22.99 13.62 -21.56
N SER A 15 22.17 13.30 -22.56
CA SER A 15 20.96 14.06 -22.93
C SER A 15 19.67 13.46 -22.36
N ALA A 16 19.77 12.42 -21.53
CA ALA A 16 18.63 12.02 -20.71
C ALA A 16 18.48 13.11 -19.64
N GLU A 17 17.70 14.13 -19.97
CA GLU A 17 17.16 15.09 -19.03
C GLU A 17 16.73 14.29 -17.79
N GLU A 18 17.31 14.61 -16.63
CA GLU A 18 16.75 14.20 -15.36
C GLU A 18 15.35 14.82 -15.30
N GLU A 19 14.35 14.10 -15.81
CA GLU A 19 12.95 14.37 -15.53
C GLU A 19 12.77 14.12 -14.03
N THR A 20 13.16 15.11 -13.22
CA THR A 20 12.62 15.26 -11.88
C THR A 20 11.11 15.31 -12.06
N PRO A 21 10.32 14.44 -11.43
CA PRO A 21 8.88 14.48 -11.59
C PRO A 21 8.42 15.89 -11.18
N GLU A 22 7.93 16.63 -12.16
CA GLU A 22 7.31 17.92 -11.91
C GLU A 22 6.18 17.66 -10.91
N THR A 23 6.38 18.16 -9.68
CA THR A 23 5.34 18.12 -8.66
C THR A 23 4.29 19.14 -9.10
N THR A 24 3.40 18.70 -9.97
CA THR A 24 2.14 19.40 -10.21
C THR A 24 1.43 19.44 -8.86
N ASN A 25 1.33 20.65 -8.30
CA ASN A 25 0.67 20.91 -7.02
C ASN A 25 -0.85 20.83 -7.20
N ASP A 26 -1.33 19.70 -7.74
CA ASP A 26 -2.74 19.34 -7.69
C ASP A 26 -2.99 18.87 -6.25
N GLU A 27 -3.73 19.66 -5.48
CA GLU A 27 -4.18 19.26 -4.14
C GLU A 27 -4.84 17.88 -4.23
N VAL A 28 -4.24 16.88 -3.57
CA VAL A 28 -4.75 15.50 -3.62
C VAL A 28 -6.17 15.47 -3.07
N ALA A 29 -7.14 15.18 -3.94
CA ALA A 29 -8.55 15.17 -3.56
C ALA A 29 -8.87 13.96 -2.66
N PHE A 30 -9.44 14.23 -1.48
CA PHE A 30 -10.02 13.18 -0.66
C PHE A 30 -11.48 12.96 -1.07
N GLY A 31 -11.77 11.74 -1.52
CA GLY A 31 -13.08 11.36 -2.02
C GLY A 31 -14.08 10.96 -0.93
N ARG A 32 -15.09 10.20 -1.35
CA ARG A 32 -16.11 9.62 -0.47
C ARG A 32 -16.21 8.13 -0.69
N SER A 33 -16.55 7.41 0.36
CA SER A 33 -16.79 5.97 0.37
C SER A 33 -17.96 5.64 1.31
N TRP A 34 -18.21 4.36 1.49
CA TRP A 34 -19.13 3.83 2.49
C TRP A 34 -18.33 3.32 3.68
N ARG A 35 -18.82 3.57 4.90
CA ARG A 35 -18.24 2.98 6.10
C ARG A 35 -18.46 1.48 6.09
N PHE A 36 -17.38 0.75 6.26
CA PHE A 36 -17.37 -0.69 6.33
C PHE A 36 -16.65 -1.10 7.61
N ASP A 37 -17.28 -1.96 8.39
CA ASP A 37 -16.67 -2.58 9.55
C ASP A 37 -15.96 -3.85 9.07
N PHE A 38 -14.62 -3.83 9.10
CA PHE A 38 -13.81 -4.95 8.63
C PHE A 38 -13.75 -6.11 9.63
N GLU A 39 -14.08 -5.88 10.89
CA GLU A 39 -14.15 -6.93 11.91
C GLU A 39 -15.49 -7.66 11.82
N ALA A 40 -16.59 -6.93 11.73
CA ALA A 40 -17.93 -7.50 11.56
C ALA A 40 -18.22 -7.97 10.11
N GLY A 41 -17.49 -7.44 9.13
CA GLY A 41 -17.67 -7.77 7.71
C GLY A 41 -18.92 -7.14 7.08
N GLU A 42 -19.40 -6.02 7.61
CA GLU A 42 -20.65 -5.39 7.19
C GLU A 42 -20.56 -3.86 7.02
N PHE A 43 -21.48 -3.31 6.25
CA PHE A 43 -21.61 -1.86 6.12
C PHE A 43 -22.23 -1.26 7.38
N VAL A 44 -21.60 -0.21 7.91
CA VAL A 44 -22.13 0.50 9.07
C VAL A 44 -23.42 1.22 8.68
N MET A 45 -24.49 1.02 9.45
CA MET A 45 -25.79 1.67 9.23
C MET A 45 -25.97 2.91 10.10
N THR A 46 -26.66 3.92 9.57
CA THR A 46 -27.18 5.04 10.34
C THR A 46 -28.43 4.63 11.14
N PRO A 47 -28.85 5.40 12.16
CA PRO A 47 -30.10 5.15 12.88
C PRO A 47 -31.35 5.14 11.98
N THR A 48 -31.27 5.78 10.81
CA THR A 48 -32.31 5.80 9.78
C THR A 48 -32.23 4.64 8.78
N ARG A 49 -31.42 3.61 9.07
CA ARG A 49 -31.23 2.39 8.26
C ARG A 49 -30.69 2.64 6.85
N LYS A 50 -29.87 3.67 6.69
CA LYS A 50 -29.08 3.92 5.46
C LYS A 50 -27.61 3.54 5.71
N ILE A 51 -26.87 3.23 4.64
CA ILE A 51 -25.42 3.00 4.78
C ILE A 51 -24.74 4.31 5.16
N ALA A 52 -23.91 4.28 6.20
CA ALA A 52 -23.15 5.42 6.66
C ALA A 52 -22.05 5.77 5.65
N ARG A 53 -21.89 7.07 5.38
CA ARG A 53 -20.84 7.57 4.48
C ARG A 53 -19.52 7.73 5.24
N ALA A 54 -18.44 7.49 4.52
CA ALA A 54 -17.09 7.85 4.92
C ALA A 54 -16.65 8.98 3.98
N ASP A 55 -16.48 10.18 4.51
CA ASP A 55 -16.02 11.34 3.75
C ASP A 55 -14.56 11.62 4.10
N ASP A 56 -13.84 12.23 3.15
CA ASP A 56 -12.46 12.69 3.32
C ASP A 56 -11.52 11.59 3.84
N THR A 57 -10.89 11.84 4.99
CA THR A 57 -9.93 10.96 5.67
C THR A 57 -10.55 9.62 6.02
N ALA A 58 -11.83 9.57 6.36
CA ALA A 58 -12.51 8.31 6.63
C ALA A 58 -12.59 7.44 5.36
N ALA A 59 -12.73 8.05 4.18
CA ALA A 59 -12.70 7.30 2.91
C ALA A 59 -11.30 6.77 2.60
N TRP A 60 -10.25 7.49 3.00
CA TRP A 60 -8.86 7.03 2.89
C TRP A 60 -8.57 5.88 3.85
N VAL A 61 -9.00 5.95 5.11
CA VAL A 61 -8.87 4.83 6.07
C VAL A 61 -9.53 3.56 5.53
N VAL A 62 -10.77 3.66 5.02
CA VAL A 62 -11.45 2.52 4.39
C VAL A 62 -10.66 1.97 3.20
N TRP A 63 -10.00 2.83 2.43
CA TRP A 63 -9.15 2.40 1.32
C TRP A 63 -7.91 1.64 1.81
N CYS A 64 -7.20 2.14 2.81
CA CYS A 64 -6.00 1.51 3.39
C CYS A 64 -6.32 0.11 3.93
N GLU A 65 -7.38 0.02 4.74
CA GLU A 65 -7.84 -1.25 5.32
C GLU A 65 -8.20 -2.27 4.22
N LYS A 66 -8.90 -1.81 3.19
CA LYS A 66 -9.28 -2.67 2.08
C LYS A 66 -8.08 -3.12 1.24
N ALA A 67 -7.13 -2.22 0.99
CA ALA A 67 -5.94 -2.50 0.19
C ALA A 67 -5.06 -3.57 0.87
N ILE A 68 -4.79 -3.43 2.17
CA ILE A 68 -4.00 -4.42 2.94
C ILE A 68 -4.68 -5.80 3.01
N ARG A 69 -6.02 -5.86 2.96
CA ARG A 69 -6.76 -7.14 3.00
C ARG A 69 -7.00 -7.77 1.64
N THR A 70 -6.62 -7.10 0.55
CA THR A 70 -6.89 -7.60 -0.81
C THR A 70 -5.63 -8.23 -1.39
N PRO A 71 -5.63 -9.53 -1.73
CA PRO A 71 -4.54 -10.13 -2.48
C PRO A 71 -4.48 -9.56 -3.90
N ARG A 72 -3.30 -9.13 -4.31
CA ARG A 72 -3.04 -8.62 -5.66
C ARG A 72 -3.27 -9.74 -6.69
N TYR A 73 -3.69 -9.36 -7.90
CA TYR A 73 -3.96 -10.26 -9.04
C TYR A 73 -5.10 -11.28 -8.86
N ARG A 74 -5.76 -11.32 -7.69
CA ARG A 74 -6.83 -12.28 -7.42
C ARG A 74 -8.19 -11.90 -7.98
N HIS A 75 -8.47 -10.60 -8.11
CA HIS A 75 -9.77 -10.11 -8.54
C HIS A 75 -9.66 -9.20 -9.78
N LEU A 76 -10.38 -9.56 -10.85
CA LEU A 76 -10.35 -8.87 -12.14
C LEU A 76 -10.81 -7.39 -12.09
N ILE A 77 -11.56 -7.02 -11.05
CA ILE A 77 -12.07 -5.66 -10.87
C ILE A 77 -10.98 -4.66 -10.45
N TYR A 78 -9.80 -5.15 -10.03
CA TYR A 78 -8.71 -4.32 -9.53
C TYR A 78 -7.59 -4.15 -10.55
N SER A 79 -6.93 -2.99 -10.52
CA SER A 79 -5.71 -2.77 -11.26
C SER A 79 -4.58 -3.65 -10.72
N ARG A 80 -3.52 -3.83 -11.51
CA ARG A 80 -2.32 -4.57 -11.10
C ARG A 80 -1.58 -3.94 -9.92
N LEU A 81 -1.85 -2.68 -9.61
CA LEU A 81 -1.20 -1.95 -8.50
C LEU A 81 -1.98 -2.07 -7.19
N TYR A 82 -3.19 -2.62 -7.20
CA TYR A 82 -4.05 -2.66 -6.02
C TYR A 82 -3.93 -3.98 -5.26
N GLY A 83 -3.81 -3.87 -3.94
CA GLY A 83 -3.67 -5.03 -3.04
C GLY A 83 -2.22 -5.37 -2.71
N GLN A 84 -2.04 -6.38 -1.89
CA GLN A 84 -0.76 -6.86 -1.35
C GLN A 84 -0.39 -8.26 -1.85
N GLU A 85 0.86 -8.69 -1.60
CA GLU A 85 1.44 -9.98 -2.04
C GLU A 85 2.02 -10.79 -0.86
N PHE A 86 1.28 -10.91 0.24
CA PHE A 86 1.67 -11.60 1.49
C PHE A 86 1.57 -13.13 1.44
N GLU A 87 0.72 -13.70 0.58
CA GLU A 87 0.39 -15.14 0.54
C GLU A 87 1.64 -16.04 0.40
N GLU A 88 2.72 -15.50 -0.18
CA GLU A 88 3.94 -16.23 -0.46
C GLU A 88 5.01 -16.13 0.63
N LEU A 89 4.79 -15.41 1.72
CA LEU A 89 5.83 -15.14 2.73
C LEU A 89 6.01 -16.28 3.74
N ILE A 90 4.90 -16.81 4.27
CA ILE A 90 4.94 -17.88 5.27
C ILE A 90 5.20 -19.23 4.58
N GLY A 91 5.96 -20.11 5.24
CA GLY A 91 6.24 -21.46 4.73
C GLY A 91 7.41 -21.56 3.74
N ARG A 92 8.04 -20.45 3.34
CA ARG A 92 9.24 -20.46 2.48
C ARG A 92 10.56 -20.75 3.18
N GLY A 93 10.54 -20.98 4.50
CA GLY A 93 11.73 -21.28 5.30
C GLY A 93 12.66 -20.07 5.54
N TYR A 94 12.19 -18.85 5.28
CA TYR A 94 12.91 -17.62 5.60
C TYR A 94 13.00 -17.41 7.12
N SER A 95 14.03 -16.68 7.57
CA SER A 95 14.09 -16.24 8.96
C SER A 95 12.97 -15.23 9.25
N ARG A 96 12.57 -15.10 10.52
CA ARG A 96 11.55 -14.11 10.93
C ARG A 96 11.94 -12.69 10.53
N ALA A 97 13.21 -12.32 10.68
CA ALA A 97 13.70 -11.00 10.27
C ALA A 97 13.53 -10.74 8.77
N VAL A 98 13.74 -11.76 7.92
CA VAL A 98 13.50 -11.63 6.47
C VAL A 98 12.01 -11.48 6.18
N GLN A 99 11.17 -12.25 6.88
CA GLN A 99 9.71 -12.16 6.72
C GLN A 99 9.17 -10.80 7.18
N GLU A 100 9.61 -10.29 8.33
CA GLU A 100 9.26 -8.95 8.82
C GLU A 100 9.67 -7.88 7.80
N SER A 101 10.91 -7.92 7.29
CA SER A 101 11.38 -6.97 6.28
C SER A 101 10.54 -7.01 5.00
N GLU A 102 10.13 -8.19 4.55
CA GLU A 102 9.25 -8.32 3.38
C GLU A 102 7.83 -7.83 3.67
N ILE A 103 7.31 -8.04 4.89
CA ILE A 103 6.01 -7.49 5.32
C ILE A 103 6.06 -5.95 5.27
N GLU A 104 7.12 -5.34 5.80
CA GLU A 104 7.30 -3.87 5.74
C GLU A 104 7.31 -3.38 4.30
N ARG A 105 8.10 -4.03 3.43
CA ARG A 105 8.20 -3.68 2.02
C ARG A 105 6.85 -3.78 1.32
N ILE A 106 6.17 -4.91 1.44
CA ILE A 106 4.89 -5.17 0.75
C ILE A 106 3.78 -4.25 1.27
N ALA A 107 3.68 -4.04 2.59
CA ALA A 107 2.70 -3.13 3.17
C ALA A 107 2.93 -1.69 2.71
N THR A 108 4.19 -1.25 2.69
CA THR A 108 4.58 0.08 2.22
C THR A 108 4.26 0.26 0.74
N GLU A 109 4.68 -0.68 -0.11
CA GLU A 109 4.36 -0.66 -1.55
C GLU A 109 2.84 -0.67 -1.81
N THR A 110 2.07 -1.38 -1.00
CA THR A 110 0.61 -1.46 -1.15
C THR A 110 -0.07 -0.14 -0.83
N LEU A 111 0.32 0.52 0.27
CA LEU A 111 -0.35 1.71 0.75
C LEU A 111 0.14 3.02 0.09
N MET A 112 1.40 3.06 -0.34
CA MET A 112 2.00 4.20 -1.05
C MET A 112 1.51 4.34 -2.50
N VAL A 113 0.74 3.36 -3.01
CA VAL A 113 0.07 3.47 -4.33
C VAL A 113 -1.02 4.55 -4.32
N ASP A 114 -1.65 4.82 -3.18
CA ASP A 114 -2.64 5.90 -3.09
C ASP A 114 -1.95 7.25 -2.86
N PRO A 115 -2.20 8.26 -3.72
CA PRO A 115 -1.52 9.55 -3.63
C PRO A 115 -1.84 10.33 -2.35
N ARG A 116 -2.87 9.93 -1.59
CA ARG A 116 -3.18 10.53 -0.29
C ARG A 116 -2.22 10.09 0.79
N THR A 117 -1.55 8.94 0.62
CA THR A 117 -0.61 8.38 1.60
C THR A 117 0.74 9.09 1.48
N LEU A 118 1.21 9.66 2.59
CA LEU A 118 2.50 10.35 2.70
C LEU A 118 3.60 9.41 3.18
N SER A 119 3.32 8.56 4.17
CA SER A 119 4.29 7.59 4.68
C SER A 119 3.63 6.39 5.34
N VAL A 120 4.39 5.29 5.38
CA VAL A 120 4.07 4.03 6.08
C VAL A 120 5.30 3.65 6.91
N GLY A 121 5.11 3.33 8.18
CA GLY A 121 6.22 3.02 9.08
C GLY A 121 5.76 2.52 10.45
N ASP A 122 6.65 2.59 11.45
CA ASP A 122 6.42 2.17 12.83
C ASP A 122 5.78 0.78 12.93
N PHE A 123 6.41 -0.20 12.29
CA PHE A 123 5.91 -1.56 12.27
C PHE A 123 6.06 -2.24 13.64
N SER A 124 5.05 -3.02 14.00
CA SER A 124 5.08 -3.93 15.13
C SER A 124 4.60 -5.31 14.67
N PHE A 125 5.28 -6.36 15.15
CA PHE A 125 5.05 -7.73 14.74
C PHE A 125 4.70 -8.61 15.94
N SER A 126 3.73 -9.49 15.75
CA SER A 126 3.27 -10.48 16.72
C SER A 126 3.15 -11.84 16.05
N TRP A 127 4.12 -12.71 16.35
CA TRP A 127 4.19 -14.06 15.81
C TRP A 127 3.27 -15.02 16.56
N GLN A 128 2.48 -15.77 15.81
CA GLN A 128 1.69 -16.92 16.27
C GLN A 128 2.19 -18.17 15.55
N ASP A 129 1.84 -19.37 16.03
CA ASP A 129 2.44 -20.64 15.54
C ASP A 129 2.26 -20.85 14.03
N ASP A 130 1.22 -20.27 13.44
CA ASP A 130 0.82 -20.40 12.05
C ASP A 130 0.91 -19.09 11.24
N GLY A 131 1.49 -18.01 11.79
CA GLY A 131 1.58 -16.75 11.05
C GLY A 131 2.13 -15.56 11.84
N CYS A 132 1.99 -14.39 11.24
CA CYS A 132 2.41 -13.11 11.79
C CYS A 132 1.28 -12.09 11.67
N ARG A 133 0.90 -11.48 12.79
CA ARG A 133 0.09 -10.25 12.79
C ARG A 133 1.03 -9.06 12.83
N PHE A 134 0.70 -8.01 12.09
CA PHE A 134 1.44 -6.78 12.12
C PHE A 134 0.50 -5.57 12.22
N SER A 135 1.05 -4.48 12.76
CA SER A 135 0.45 -3.15 12.68
C SER A 135 1.48 -2.17 12.15
N CYS A 136 1.05 -1.18 11.37
CA CYS A 136 1.90 -0.07 10.95
C CYS A 136 1.17 1.27 11.07
N ARG A 137 1.95 2.33 11.30
CA ARG A 137 1.46 3.70 11.24
C ARG A 137 1.46 4.17 9.79
N VAL A 138 0.33 4.73 9.38
CA VAL A 138 0.16 5.32 8.05
C VAL A 138 -0.19 6.79 8.23
N LYS A 139 0.54 7.69 7.56
CA LYS A 139 0.30 9.13 7.56
C LYS A 139 -0.17 9.58 6.19
N ASN A 140 -1.15 10.47 6.14
CA ASN A 140 -1.61 11.06 4.89
C ASN A 140 -0.98 12.45 4.63
N VAL A 141 -1.21 13.00 3.44
CA VAL A 141 -0.70 14.34 3.04
C VAL A 141 -1.28 15.51 3.84
N ARG A 142 -2.32 15.28 4.65
CA ARG A 142 -2.90 16.23 5.61
C ARG A 142 -2.34 16.06 7.03
N GLU A 143 -1.28 15.27 7.18
CA GLU A 143 -0.62 14.89 8.45
C GLU A 143 -1.50 14.10 9.43
N GLU A 144 -2.64 13.57 8.99
CA GLU A 144 -3.47 12.69 9.81
C GLU A 144 -2.92 11.27 9.77
N GLU A 145 -3.01 10.57 10.90
CA GLU A 145 -2.45 9.23 11.09
C GLU A 145 -3.55 8.20 11.32
N MET A 146 -3.32 6.98 10.84
CA MET A 146 -4.07 5.78 11.23
C MET A 146 -3.11 4.64 11.57
N ILE A 147 -3.61 3.65 12.31
CA ILE A 147 -2.93 2.36 12.48
C ILE A 147 -3.61 1.37 11.55
N ALA A 148 -2.86 0.82 10.61
CA ALA A 148 -3.33 -0.25 9.76
C ALA A 148 -2.91 -1.59 10.35
N GLU A 149 -3.82 -2.56 10.35
CA GLU A 149 -3.56 -3.91 10.84
C GLU A 149 -3.64 -4.93 9.70
N GLY A 150 -2.75 -5.91 9.73
CA GLY A 150 -2.72 -7.00 8.78
C GLY A 150 -2.27 -8.31 9.41
N SER A 151 -2.53 -9.40 8.69
CA SER A 151 -2.09 -10.73 9.07
C SER A 151 -1.55 -11.46 7.86
N VAL A 152 -0.46 -12.19 8.08
CA VAL A 152 0.19 -13.06 7.11
C VAL A 152 0.17 -14.47 7.71
N THR A 153 -0.38 -15.42 6.97
CA THR A 153 -0.57 -16.83 7.38
C THR A 153 -0.12 -17.74 6.26
#